data_AF-A0A967RE68-F1
#
_entry.id   AF-A0A967RE68-F1
#
_cell.length_a   1.000
_cell.length_b   1.000
_cell.length_c   1.000
_cell.angle_alpha   90.00
_cell.angle_beta   90.00
_cell.angle_gamma   90.00
#
_symmetry.space_group_name_H-M   'P 1'
#
loop_
_entity.id
_entity.type
_entity.pdbx_description
1 polymer ?
#
loop_
_entity_poly.entity_id
_entity_poly.type
_entity_poly.pdbx_seq_one_letter_code
_entity_poly.pdbx_strand_id
1 'polypeptide(L)' 'EHESSAFDGAESWNLVSDDGMDIAFGYYIYHIDAPGMGDHIGKFAVIK' A
#
# COMPACT_ATOMS: atom_id res chain seq x y z
N GLU A 1 10.80 -5.67 -25.46
CA GLU A 1 9.54 -6.33 -25.07
C GLU A 1 9.48 -6.33 -23.56
N HIS A 2 8.32 -6.05 -22.96
CA HIS A 2 8.14 -6.06 -21.50
C HIS A 2 7.09 -7.12 -21.18
N GLU A 3 7.54 -8.31 -20.77
CA GLU A 3 6.68 -9.36 -20.23
C GLU A 3 6.71 -9.25 -18.70
N SER A 4 5.66 -8.64 -18.15
CA SER A 4 5.43 -8.60 -16.71
C SER A 4 3.95 -8.87 -16.45
N SER A 5 3.65 -9.48 -15.29
CA SER A 5 2.27 -9.74 -14.91
C SER A 5 1.56 -8.44 -14.53
N ALA A 6 0.23 -8.39 -14.68
CA ALA A 6 -0.56 -7.24 -14.24
C ALA A 6 -0.48 -6.98 -12.71
N PHE A 7 0.14 -7.88 -11.95
CA PHE A 7 0.29 -7.81 -10.50
C PHE A 7 1.71 -7.47 -10.05
N ASP A 8 2.64 -7.27 -10.98
CA ASP A 8 4.01 -6.89 -10.64
C ASP A 8 4.03 -5.51 -9.96
N GLY A 9 4.55 -5.46 -8.73
CA GLY A 9 4.50 -4.28 -7.86
C GLY A 9 3.20 -4.11 -7.05
N ALA A 10 2.29 -5.09 -7.05
CA ALA A 10 1.10 -5.07 -6.18
C ALA A 10 1.36 -5.86 -4.89
N GLU A 11 0.93 -5.31 -3.74
CA GLU A 11 0.97 -5.98 -2.44
C GLU A 11 -0.40 -5.86 -1.75
N SER A 12 -0.79 -6.93 -1.06
CA SER A 12 -2.05 -6.97 -0.32
C SER A 12 -1.84 -6.58 1.14
N TRP A 13 -2.77 -5.82 1.69
CA TRP A 13 -2.82 -5.53 3.11
C TRP A 13 -4.14 -6.03 3.70
N ASN A 14 -4.05 -6.70 4.84
CA ASN A 14 -5.20 -7.29 5.54
C ASN A 14 -6.05 -6.26 6.32
N LEU A 15 -5.70 -4.97 6.26
CA LEU A 15 -6.40 -3.88 6.96
C LEU A 15 -6.36 -3.98 8.50
N VAL A 16 -5.30 -4.61 9.02
CA VAL A 16 -5.02 -4.74 10.45
C VAL A 16 -3.82 -3.87 10.81
N SER A 17 -3.92 -3.11 11.91
CA SER A 17 -2.81 -2.32 12.47
C SER A 17 -1.77 -3.21 13.17
N ASP A 18 -0.64 -2.61 13.54
CA ASP A 18 0.47 -3.28 14.22
C ASP A 18 0.09 -3.85 15.60
N ASP A 19 -0.88 -3.25 16.26
CA ASP A 19 -1.48 -3.72 17.51
C ASP A 19 -2.50 -4.88 17.34
N GLY A 20 -2.76 -5.29 16.09
CA GLY A 20 -3.64 -6.42 15.78
C GLY A 20 -5.14 -6.07 15.73
N MET A 21 -5.50 -4.78 15.71
CA MET A 21 -6.89 -4.33 15.55
C MET A 21 -7.24 -4.01 14.09
N ASP A 22 -8.53 -4.05 13.75
CA ASP A 22 -9.01 -3.52 12.47
C ASP A 22 -8.82 -1.99 12.42
N ILE A 23 -8.33 -1.48 11.29
CA ILE A 23 -8.18 -0.03 11.10
C ILE A 23 -9.54 0.68 11.02
N ALA A 24 -9.58 1.94 11.45
CA ALA A 24 -10.79 2.77 11.36
C ALA A 24 -11.08 3.24 9.92
N PHE A 25 -12.33 3.63 9.63
CA PHE A 25 -12.65 4.36 8.40
C PHE A 25 -11.97 5.72 8.38
N GLY A 26 -11.36 6.09 7.26
CA GLY A 26 -10.59 7.34 7.17
C GLY A 26 -9.65 7.41 5.97
N TYR A 27 -8.88 8.48 5.91
CA TYR A 27 -7.80 8.65 4.94
C TYR A 27 -6.49 8.12 5.51
N TYR A 28 -5.81 7.30 4.72
CA TYR A 28 -4.51 6.72 5.04
C TYR A 28 -3.47 7.16 4.02
N ILE A 29 -2.23 7.28 4.48
CA ILE A 29 -1.05 7.52 3.65
C ILE A 29 -0.23 6.25 3.67
N TYR A 30 0.31 5.88 2.52
CA TYR A 30 1.34 4.83 2.41
C TYR A 30 2.63 5.43 1.86
N HIS A 31 3.74 4.84 2.27
CA HIS A 31 5.09 5.19 1.85
C HIS A 31 5.80 3.94 1.34
N ILE A 32 6.32 4.01 0.12
CA ILE A 32 7.13 2.96 -0.49
C ILE A 32 8.55 3.52 -0.60
N ASP A 33 9.49 2.86 0.06
CA ASP A 33 10.93 3.07 -0.13
C ASP A 33 11.44 1.97 -1.06
N ALA A 34 11.92 2.37 -2.24
CA ALA A 34 12.55 1.48 -3.22
C ALA A 34 14.06 1.79 -3.29
N PRO A 35 14.92 0.98 -2.65
CA PRO A 35 16.35 1.23 -2.62
C PRO A 35 16.95 1.38 -4.02
N GLY A 36 17.59 2.53 -4.28
CA GLY A 36 18.20 2.86 -5.57
C GLY A 36 17.24 3.34 -6.66
N MET A 37 15.92 3.35 -6.41
CA MET A 37 14.89 3.88 -7.31
C MET A 37 14.16 5.11 -6.74
N GLY A 38 14.17 5.30 -5.41
CA GLY A 38 13.61 6.45 -4.71
C GLY A 38 12.33 6.12 -3.93
N ASP A 39 11.64 7.18 -3.49
CA ASP A 39 10.47 7.09 -2.61
C ASP A 39 9.17 7.41 -3.35
N HIS A 40 8.08 6.74 -2.95
CA HIS A 40 6.72 7.05 -3.41
C HIS A 40 5.76 7.19 -2.23
N ILE A 41 5.00 8.29 -2.21
CA ILE A 41 3.99 8.57 -1.19
C ILE A 41 2.63 8.68 -1.88
N GLY A 42 1.67 7.90 -1.40
CA GLY A 42 0.28 7.95 -1.87
C GLY A 42 -0.71 8.01 -0.73
N LYS A 43 -1.98 8.26 -1.07
CA LYS A 43 -3.09 8.29 -0.12
C LYS A 43 -4.32 7.56 -0.65
N PHE A 44 -5.09 6.95 0.24
CA PHE A 44 -6.35 6.28 -0.08
C PHE A 44 -7.37 6.46 1.05
N ALA A 45 -8.64 6.22 0.75
CA ALA A 45 -9.72 6.28 1.72
C ALA A 45 -10.27 4.88 2.00
N VAL A 46 -10.55 4.59 3.26
CA VAL A 46 -11.26 3.39 3.72
C VAL A 46 -12.66 3.84 4.13
N ILE A 47 -13.69 3.30 3.44
CA ILE A 47 -15.10 3.68 3.56
C ILE A 47 -15.94 2.43 3.86
N LYS A 48 -17.01 2.56 4.66
CA LYS A 48 -17.99 1.50 4.95
C LYS A 48 -19.22 1.59 4.07
#